data_AF-A2GMD9-F1
#
_entry.id   AF-A2GMD9-F1
#
_cell.length_a   1.000
_cell.length_b   1.000
_cell.length_c   1.000
_cell.angle_alpha   90.00
_cell.angle_beta   90.00
_cell.angle_gamma   90.00
#
_symmetry.space_group_name_H-M   'P 1'
#
loop_
_entity.id
_entity.type
_entity.pdbx_description
1 polymer ?
#
loop_
_entity_poly.entity_id
_entity_poly.type
_entity_poly.pdbx_seq_one_letter_code
_entity_poly.pdbx_strand_id
1 'polypeptide(L)'
;MMNYTFVNGLFPVFPVEAHKHNTTQSQRDNERIEKRKMKNGLKTEYIYAYFNRLIGSHVTFPLLLSFAKIFAQDLQIYIDRLAKRNRSALLCWYAENWDSIKPALHRVVKDLNIQSIVGNQARPATNEIVISQVTNQKMCDPSDLSQLLNYH
;
A
#
# COMPACT_ATOMS: atom_id res chain seq x y z
N MET A 1 -11.65 -11.53 56.15
CA MET A 1 -12.95 -11.62 55.44
C MET A 1 -13.02 -10.50 54.42
N MET A 2 -12.86 -10.82 53.14
CA MET A 2 -13.37 -9.99 52.03
C MET A 2 -13.88 -10.95 50.96
N ASN A 3 -15.17 -10.81 50.67
CA ASN A 3 -15.91 -11.63 49.72
C ASN A 3 -15.76 -11.07 48.31
N TYR A 4 -15.40 -11.91 47.36
CA TYR A 4 -15.58 -11.61 45.94
C TYR A 4 -16.73 -12.48 45.43
N THR A 5 -17.90 -11.86 45.26
CA THR A 5 -19.03 -12.43 44.55
C THR A 5 -18.73 -12.45 43.06
N PHE A 6 -18.36 -13.62 42.55
CA PHE A 6 -18.25 -13.88 41.12
C PHE A 6 -19.64 -14.12 40.54
N VAL A 7 -20.10 -13.18 39.71
CA VAL A 7 -21.30 -13.35 38.90
C VAL A 7 -20.95 -14.31 37.76
N ASN A 8 -21.78 -15.34 37.61
CA ASN A 8 -21.65 -16.37 36.58
C ASN A 8 -21.64 -15.77 35.16
N GLY A 9 -20.47 -15.71 34.54
CA GLY A 9 -20.29 -15.68 33.10
C GLY A 9 -19.51 -16.93 32.71
N LEU A 10 -20.12 -17.78 31.87
CA LEU A 10 -19.46 -18.92 31.22
C LEU A 10 -18.16 -18.44 30.54
N PHE A 11 -17.11 -19.27 30.62
CA PHE A 11 -15.78 -19.14 30.02
C PHE A 11 -14.70 -18.48 30.90
N PRO A 12 -13.64 -19.23 31.28
CA PRO A 12 -12.44 -18.63 31.85
C PRO A 12 -11.73 -17.83 30.75
N VAL A 13 -11.74 -16.49 30.88
CA VAL A 13 -10.84 -15.62 30.11
C VAL A 13 -9.46 -15.75 30.72
N PHE A 14 -8.65 -16.67 30.20
CA PHE A 14 -7.21 -16.63 30.47
C PHE A 14 -6.66 -15.36 29.80
N PRO A 15 -5.97 -14.46 30.53
CA PRO A 15 -5.14 -13.46 29.87
C PRO A 15 -4.00 -14.22 29.21
N VAL A 16 -4.20 -14.60 27.94
CA VAL A 16 -3.13 -15.14 27.11
C VAL A 16 -2.26 -13.94 26.75
N GLU A 17 -1.33 -13.60 27.65
CA GLU A 17 -0.11 -12.92 27.24
C GLU A 17 0.62 -13.88 26.29
N ALA A 18 0.25 -13.83 25.01
CA ALA A 18 0.93 -14.54 23.96
C ALA A 18 2.33 -13.95 23.84
N HIS A 19 3.25 -14.41 24.68
CA HIS A 19 4.67 -14.19 24.47
C HIS A 19 4.99 -14.78 23.10
N LYS A 20 5.18 -13.89 22.11
CA LYS A 20 5.66 -14.29 20.78
C LYS A 20 6.96 -15.03 21.02
N HIS A 21 6.96 -16.35 20.87
CA HIS A 21 8.18 -17.15 20.84
C HIS A 21 8.97 -16.70 19.60
N ASN A 22 9.80 -15.68 19.77
CA ASN A 22 10.78 -15.28 18.79
C ASN A 22 11.84 -16.38 18.78
N THR A 23 11.66 -17.34 17.90
CA THR A 23 12.70 -18.32 17.61
C THR A 23 13.97 -17.60 17.19
N THR A 24 15.13 -18.15 17.51
CA THR A 24 16.44 -17.60 17.13
C THR A 24 16.53 -17.33 15.62
N GLN A 25 15.82 -18.13 14.80
CA GLN A 25 15.71 -17.92 13.36
C GLN A 25 14.94 -16.65 12.99
N SER A 26 13.83 -16.35 13.67
CA SER A 26 13.04 -15.12 13.46
C SER A 26 13.87 -13.87 13.74
N GLN A 27 14.66 -13.88 14.82
CA GLN A 27 15.54 -12.77 15.18
C GLN A 27 16.60 -12.52 14.09
N ARG A 28 17.29 -13.57 13.64
CA ARG A 28 18.29 -13.47 12.56
C ARG A 28 17.69 -12.98 11.24
N ASP A 29 16.50 -13.46 10.89
CA ASP A 29 15.82 -13.04 9.67
C ASP A 29 15.43 -11.55 9.76
N ASN A 30 14.92 -11.10 10.90
CA ASN A 30 14.60 -9.69 11.14
C ASN A 30 15.85 -8.80 11.08
N GLU A 31 16.95 -9.20 11.72
CA GLU A 31 18.22 -8.45 11.66
C GLU A 31 18.74 -8.32 10.23
N ARG A 32 18.63 -9.37 9.41
CA ARG A 32 19.01 -9.32 7.99
C ARG A 32 18.13 -8.34 7.21
N ILE A 33 16.83 -8.31 7.48
CA ILE A 33 15.90 -7.38 6.84
C ILE A 33 16.21 -5.95 7.24
N GLU A 34 16.45 -5.67 8.52
CA GLU A 34 16.80 -4.33 8.98
C GLU A 34 18.11 -3.85 8.38
N LYS A 35 19.13 -4.70 8.28
CA LYS A 35 20.39 -4.36 7.57
C LYS A 35 20.15 -4.00 6.10
N ARG A 36 19.28 -4.74 5.40
CA ARG A 36 18.90 -4.43 4.00
C ARG A 36 18.12 -3.13 3.89
N LYS A 37 17.20 -2.86 4.82
CA LYS A 37 16.45 -1.60 4.89
C LYS A 37 17.40 -0.42 5.07
N MET A 38 18.36 -0.52 6.00
CA MET A 38 19.37 0.54 6.21
C MET A 38 20.21 0.80 4.96
N LYS A 39 20.60 -0.26 4.23
CA LYS A 39 21.36 -0.12 2.98
C LYS A 39 20.56 0.56 1.86
N ASN A 40 19.29 0.20 1.71
CA ASN A 40 18.44 0.70 0.65
C ASN A 40 17.78 2.05 0.99
N GLY A 41 17.68 2.39 2.28
CA GLY A 41 17.12 3.64 2.79
C GLY A 41 15.75 3.97 2.18
N LEU A 42 15.60 5.25 1.82
CA LEU A 42 14.39 5.84 1.25
C LEU A 42 13.99 5.25 -0.13
N LYS A 43 14.88 4.49 -0.78
CA LYS A 43 14.56 3.85 -2.08
C LYS A 43 13.39 2.88 -1.94
N THR A 44 13.28 2.19 -0.81
CA THR A 44 12.19 1.25 -0.53
C THR A 44 10.83 1.94 -0.43
N GLU A 45 10.78 3.11 0.21
CA GLU A 45 9.57 3.93 0.35
C GLU A 45 9.17 4.55 -1.00
N TYR A 46 10.14 5.07 -1.74
CA TYR A 46 9.91 5.58 -3.10
C TYR A 46 9.28 4.51 -4.01
N ILE A 47 9.82 3.30 -4.01
CA ILE A 47 9.30 2.20 -4.82
C ILE A 47 7.89 1.83 -4.40
N TYR A 48 7.64 1.78 -3.08
CA TYR A 48 6.31 1.48 -2.58
C TYR A 48 5.28 2.53 -3.02
N ALA A 49 5.61 3.82 -2.87
CA ALA A 49 4.78 4.92 -3.35
C ALA A 49 4.58 4.88 -4.87
N TYR A 50 5.63 4.51 -5.62
CA TYR A 50 5.57 4.35 -7.07
C TYR A 50 4.55 3.27 -7.46
N PHE A 51 4.60 2.10 -6.83
CA PHE A 51 3.63 1.02 -7.09
C PHE A 51 2.20 1.45 -6.71
N ASN A 52 1.99 2.15 -5.59
CA ASN A 52 0.66 2.64 -5.22
C ASN A 52 0.11 3.62 -6.27
N ARG A 53 0.95 4.56 -6.74
CA ARG A 53 0.58 5.52 -7.79
C ARG A 53 0.27 4.82 -9.11
N LEU A 54 1.03 3.78 -9.44
CA LEU A 54 0.86 3.03 -10.68
C LEU A 54 -0.47 2.26 -10.73
N ILE A 55 -0.85 1.66 -9.60
CA ILE A 55 -2.06 0.84 -9.49
C ILE A 55 -3.29 1.71 -9.16
N GLY A 56 -3.08 2.92 -8.64
CA GLY A 56 -4.16 3.80 -8.20
C GLY A 56 -4.83 3.35 -6.89
N SER A 57 -4.26 2.37 -6.20
CA SER A 57 -4.76 1.86 -4.93
C SER A 57 -3.63 1.32 -4.06
N HIS A 58 -3.94 0.99 -2.81
CA HIS A 58 -2.97 0.42 -1.88
C HIS A 58 -2.50 -0.96 -2.35
N VAL A 59 -1.21 -1.07 -2.68
CA VAL A 59 -0.65 -2.32 -3.19
C VAL A 59 -0.50 -3.34 -2.08
N THR A 60 -1.20 -4.46 -2.20
CA THR A 60 -1.14 -5.56 -1.25
C THR A 60 0.14 -6.40 -1.44
N PHE A 61 0.55 -7.13 -0.40
CA PHE A 61 1.73 -7.99 -0.49
C PHE A 61 1.61 -9.08 -1.58
N PRO A 62 0.47 -9.79 -1.73
CA PRO A 62 0.31 -10.78 -2.80
C PRO A 62 0.48 -10.17 -4.20
N LEU A 63 0.01 -8.94 -4.42
CA LEU A 63 0.13 -8.24 -5.69
C LEU A 63 1.58 -7.81 -5.97
N LEU A 64 2.30 -7.29 -4.97
CA LEU A 64 3.74 -7.04 -5.10
C LEU A 64 4.52 -8.31 -5.43
N LEU A 65 4.13 -9.44 -4.82
CA LEU A 65 4.79 -10.72 -5.03
C LEU A 65 4.50 -11.30 -6.42
N SER A 66 3.29 -11.13 -6.97
CA SER A 66 2.98 -11.58 -8.34
C SER A 66 3.80 -10.79 -9.36
N PHE A 67 3.88 -9.46 -9.23
CA PHE A 67 4.78 -8.65 -10.06
C PHE A 67 6.23 -9.08 -9.92
N ALA A 68 6.69 -9.38 -8.71
CA ALA A 68 8.07 -9.77 -8.48
C ALA A 68 8.40 -11.07 -9.22
N LYS A 69 7.47 -12.04 -9.25
CA LYS A 69 7.62 -13.30 -10.00
C LYS A 69 7.70 -13.06 -11.50
N ILE A 70 6.89 -12.15 -12.04
CA ILE A 70 6.92 -11.78 -13.46
C ILE A 70 8.30 -11.17 -13.80
N PHE A 71 8.76 -10.19 -13.02
CA PHE A 71 10.06 -9.56 -13.25
C PHE A 71 11.24 -10.51 -13.03
N ALA A 72 11.14 -11.39 -12.02
CA ALA A 72 12.14 -12.42 -11.79
C ALA A 72 12.30 -13.37 -12.99
N GLN A 73 11.19 -13.72 -13.64
CA GLN A 73 11.19 -14.55 -14.84
C GLN A 73 11.71 -13.78 -16.08
N ASP A 74 11.26 -12.54 -16.29
CA ASP A 74 11.68 -11.72 -17.44
C ASP A 74 13.17 -11.35 -17.37
N LEU A 75 13.65 -11.01 -16.17
CA LEU A 75 15.04 -10.56 -15.94
C LEU A 75 15.99 -11.68 -15.50
N GLN A 76 15.50 -12.90 -15.31
CA GLN A 76 16.26 -14.04 -14.77
C GLN A 76 16.89 -13.75 -13.40
N ILE A 77 16.19 -12.99 -12.54
CA ILE A 77 16.64 -12.61 -11.19
C ILE A 77 15.96 -13.50 -10.15
N TYR A 78 16.74 -14.07 -9.24
CA TYR A 78 16.18 -14.89 -8.16
C TYR A 78 15.54 -14.03 -7.06
N ILE A 79 14.32 -14.42 -6.64
CA ILE A 79 13.66 -13.86 -5.44
C ILE A 79 14.06 -14.70 -4.23
N ASP A 80 14.72 -14.07 -3.27
CA ASP A 80 15.13 -14.74 -2.05
C ASP A 80 13.96 -15.18 -1.16
N ARG A 81 14.23 -16.18 -0.31
CA ARG A 81 13.21 -16.77 0.58
C ARG A 81 12.58 -15.73 1.52
N LEU A 82 13.33 -14.72 1.96
CA LEU A 82 12.83 -13.69 2.87
C LEU A 82 11.87 -12.75 2.14
N ALA A 83 12.23 -12.32 0.93
CA ALA A 83 11.38 -11.50 0.07
C ALA A 83 10.05 -12.20 -0.27
N LYS A 84 10.03 -13.52 -0.45
CA LYS A 84 8.80 -14.28 -0.67
C LYS A 84 7.84 -14.31 0.53
N ARG A 85 8.31 -14.03 1.74
CA ARG A 85 7.54 -14.19 2.99
C ARG A 85 7.32 -12.89 3.75
N ASN A 86 8.11 -11.86 3.49
CA ASN A 86 8.08 -10.60 4.22
C ASN A 86 8.02 -9.41 3.24
N ARG A 87 7.03 -8.53 3.45
CA ARG A 87 6.81 -7.35 2.60
C ARG A 87 8.00 -6.41 2.57
N SER A 88 8.62 -6.14 3.72
CA SER A 88 9.78 -5.24 3.81
C SER A 88 10.99 -5.82 3.08
N ALA A 89 11.22 -7.13 3.21
CA ALA A 89 12.26 -7.83 2.46
C ALA A 89 12.00 -7.78 0.94
N LEU A 90 10.74 -7.90 0.52
CA LEU A 90 10.34 -7.80 -0.88
C LEU A 90 10.61 -6.40 -1.45
N LEU A 91 10.27 -5.35 -0.71
CA LEU A 91 10.56 -3.97 -1.10
C LEU A 91 12.08 -3.72 -1.19
N CYS A 92 12.87 -4.31 -0.30
CA CYS A 92 14.33 -4.28 -0.40
C CYS A 92 14.82 -4.98 -1.66
N TRP A 93 14.27 -6.14 -2.01
CA TRP A 93 14.61 -6.86 -3.24
C TRP A 93 14.30 -6.01 -4.49
N TYR A 94 13.17 -5.31 -4.51
CA TYR A 94 12.86 -4.35 -5.57
C TYR A 94 13.86 -3.20 -5.61
N ALA A 95 14.25 -2.65 -4.46
CA ALA A 95 15.22 -1.56 -4.38
C ALA A 95 16.60 -1.95 -4.90
N GLU A 96 17.04 -3.17 -4.59
CA GLU A 96 18.31 -3.75 -5.05
C GLU A 96 18.33 -3.92 -6.58
N ASN A 97 17.20 -4.27 -7.20
CA ASN A 97 17.09 -4.58 -8.63
C ASN A 97 16.36 -3.49 -9.44
N TRP A 98 16.16 -2.30 -8.86
CA TRP A 98 15.25 -1.29 -9.40
C TRP A 98 15.62 -0.81 -10.80
N ASP A 99 16.93 -0.72 -11.08
CA ASP A 99 17.43 -0.17 -12.34
C ASP A 99 17.05 -1.06 -13.53
N SER A 100 16.98 -2.39 -13.31
CA SER A 100 16.50 -3.37 -14.29
C SER A 100 14.96 -3.50 -14.28
N ILE A 101 14.32 -3.37 -13.11
CA ILE A 101 12.87 -3.55 -12.98
C ILE A 101 12.09 -2.35 -13.56
N LYS A 102 12.56 -1.13 -13.34
CA LYS A 102 11.89 0.09 -13.81
C LYS A 102 11.57 0.09 -15.32
N PRO A 103 12.50 -0.23 -16.24
CA PRO A 103 12.17 -0.31 -17.66
C PRO A 103 11.21 -1.46 -17.99
N ALA A 104 11.34 -2.62 -17.35
CA ALA A 104 10.43 -3.75 -17.54
C ALA A 104 9.00 -3.44 -17.06
N LEU A 105 8.87 -2.70 -15.96
CA LEU A 105 7.59 -2.26 -15.41
C LEU A 105 6.82 -1.37 -16.39
N HIS A 106 7.51 -0.45 -17.08
CA HIS A 106 6.88 0.38 -18.11
C HIS A 106 6.32 -0.42 -19.28
N ARG A 107 6.96 -1.54 -19.65
CA ARG A 107 6.44 -2.46 -20.67
C ARG A 107 5.18 -3.17 -20.18
N VAL A 108 5.26 -3.81 -19.01
CA VAL A 108 4.14 -4.56 -18.41
C VAL A 108 2.90 -3.69 -18.22
N VAL A 109 3.06 -2.43 -17.81
CA VAL A 109 1.94 -1.50 -17.62
C VAL A 109 1.25 -1.14 -18.92
N LYS A 110 2.02 -0.98 -20.02
CA LYS A 110 1.47 -0.74 -21.35
C LYS A 110 0.68 -1.96 -21.83
N ASP A 111 1.25 -3.14 -21.67
CA ASP A 111 0.65 -4.40 -22.14
C ASP A 111 -0.64 -4.74 -21.38
N LEU A 112 -0.68 -4.48 -20.08
CA LEU A 112 -1.83 -4.77 -19.22
C LEU A 112 -2.92 -3.68 -19.24
N ASN A 113 -2.73 -2.59 -19.99
CA ASN A 113 -3.61 -1.41 -20.02
C ASN A 113 -4.12 -1.00 -18.63
N ILE A 114 -3.26 -1.03 -17.60
CA ILE A 114 -3.66 -0.77 -16.21
C ILE A 114 -4.31 0.61 -16.07
N GLN A 115 -4.01 1.53 -16.99
CA GLN A 115 -4.64 2.85 -17.05
C GLN A 115 -6.17 2.83 -17.22
N SER A 116 -6.76 1.79 -17.84
CA SER A 116 -8.23 1.68 -17.95
C SER A 116 -8.91 1.28 -16.63
N ILE A 117 -8.16 0.77 -15.65
CA ILE A 117 -8.65 0.50 -14.28
C ILE A 117 -8.50 1.75 -13.39
N VAL A 118 -7.52 2.61 -13.70
CA VAL A 118 -7.18 3.84 -12.98
C VAL A 118 -8.14 5.01 -13.32
N GLY A 119 -8.96 4.90 -14.37
CA GLY A 119 -9.88 5.95 -14.82
C GLY A 119 -11.05 6.29 -13.89
N ASN A 120 -11.36 5.47 -12.88
CA ASN A 120 -12.57 5.63 -12.05
C ASN A 120 -12.31 5.95 -10.57
N GLN A 121 -11.06 6.17 -10.14
CA GLN A 121 -10.80 6.67 -8.79
C GLN A 121 -10.30 8.10 -8.85
N ALA A 122 -11.20 9.01 -8.47
CA ALA A 122 -10.99 10.43 -8.32
C ALA A 122 -9.63 10.72 -7.66
N ARG A 123 -8.80 11.49 -8.37
CA ARG A 123 -7.69 12.22 -7.76
C ARG A 123 -8.25 13.12 -6.66
N PRO A 124 -7.84 13.02 -5.38
CA PRO A 124 -7.81 14.22 -4.55
C PRO A 124 -6.69 15.07 -5.15
N ALA A 125 -7.07 16.15 -5.84
CA ALA A 125 -6.14 17.13 -6.34
C ALA A 125 -5.26 17.59 -5.18
N THR A 126 -3.96 17.36 -5.31
CA THR A 126 -2.94 18.15 -4.61
C THR A 126 -3.25 19.63 -4.85
N ASN A 127 -3.19 20.43 -3.78
CA ASN A 127 -3.35 21.89 -3.76
C ASN A 127 -2.25 22.60 -4.57
N GLU A 128 -2.20 22.36 -5.87
CA GLU A 128 -1.71 23.35 -6.82
C GLU A 128 -2.91 24.22 -7.18
N ILE A 129 -2.85 25.49 -6.81
CA ILE A 129 -3.80 26.51 -7.24
C ILE A 129 -3.60 26.67 -8.75
N VAL A 130 -4.23 25.79 -9.52
CA VAL A 130 -4.39 25.95 -10.95
C VAL A 130 -5.74 26.64 -11.13
N ILE A 131 -5.68 27.94 -11.37
CA ILE A 131 -6.81 28.72 -11.88
C ILE A 131 -7.13 28.13 -13.26
N SER A 132 -8.13 27.25 -13.32
CA SER A 132 -8.69 26.76 -14.57
C SER A 132 -10.17 27.09 -14.58
N GLN A 133 -10.51 27.92 -15.57
CA GLN A 133 -11.80 28.45 -15.89
C GLN A 133 -12.83 27.31 -16.01
N VAL A 134 -13.81 27.29 -15.11
CA VAL A 134 -15.05 26.53 -15.30
C VAL A 134 -15.97 27.37 -16.17
N THR A 135 -15.98 27.08 -17.45
CA THR A 135 -17.05 27.44 -18.37
C THR A 135 -18.27 26.58 -18.06
N ASN A 136 -19.08 27.04 -17.11
CA ASN A 136 -20.52 26.79 -17.04
C ASN A 136 -21.14 27.84 -16.11
N GLN A 137 -21.18 29.09 -16.58
CA GLN A 137 -21.98 30.13 -15.96
C GLN A 137 -23.45 29.85 -16.24
N LYS A 138 -24.07 28.97 -15.46
CA LYS A 138 -25.48 29.14 -15.15
C LYS A 138 -25.52 30.33 -14.19
N MET A 139 -25.98 31.47 -14.68
CA MET A 139 -26.03 32.73 -13.95
C MET A 139 -26.89 32.54 -12.69
N CYS A 140 -26.26 32.40 -11.52
CA CYS A 140 -26.95 32.45 -10.24
C CYS A 140 -27.42 33.89 -10.03
N ASP A 141 -28.73 34.12 -10.11
CA ASP A 141 -29.33 35.38 -9.69
C ASP A 141 -29.39 35.39 -8.15
N PRO A 142 -28.66 36.29 -7.46
CA PRO A 142 -28.67 36.37 -6.00
C PRO A 142 -30.01 36.90 -5.42
N SER A 143 -30.94 37.33 -6.27
CA SER A 143 -32.28 37.78 -5.86
C SER A 143 -33.29 36.63 -5.77
N ASP A 144 -32.95 35.45 -6.28
CA ASP A 144 -33.86 34.31 -6.40
C ASP A 144 -33.68 33.32 -5.24
N LEU A 145 -34.46 33.53 -4.17
CA LEU A 145 -34.48 32.68 -2.97
C LEU A 145 -35.06 31.27 -3.23
N SER A 146 -35.70 31.03 -4.38
CA SER A 146 -36.25 29.71 -4.72
C SER A 146 -35.14 28.66 -4.90
N GLN A 147 -33.91 29.11 -5.19
CA GLN A 147 -32.71 28.27 -5.31
C GLN A 147 -32.23 27.69 -3.98
N LEU A 148 -32.75 28.18 -2.84
CA LEU A 148 -32.40 27.72 -1.50
C LEU A 148 -33.39 26.68 -0.93
N LEU A 149 -34.48 26.39 -1.65
CA LEU A 149 -35.46 25.41 -1.23
C LEU A 149 -35.11 24.04 -1.82
N ASN A 150 -34.72 23.11 -0.97
CA ASN A 150 -34.72 21.70 -1.34
C ASN A 150 -36.17 21.24 -1.47
N TYR A 151 -36.64 21.00 -2.69
CA TYR A 151 -37.91 20.32 -2.92
C TYR A 151 -37.80 18.90 -2.35
N HIS A 152 -38.61 18.62 -1.34
CA HIS A 152 -38.83 17.29 -0.76
C HIS A 152 -40.09 16.66 -1.35
#